data_AF-A0A354TEJ8-F1
#
_entry.id   AF-A0A354TEJ8-F1
#
_cell.length_a   1.000
_cell.length_b   1.000
_cell.length_c   1.000
_cell.angle_alpha   90.00
_cell.angle_beta   90.00
_cell.angle_gamma   90.00
#
_symmetry.space_group_name_H-M   'P 1'
#
loop_
_entity.id
_entity.type
_entity.pdbx_description
1 polymer ?
#
loop_
_entity_poly.entity_id
_entity_poly.type
_entity_poly.pdbx_seq_one_letter_code
_entity_poly.pdbx_strand_id
1 'polypeptide(L)'
;MKILLPWLLVGALHAADLVEHAKTHPDGKAAFSFDATAWSDDEATRHLPIGVFDSGIGGLTVLEALLTLDAFHNDTLQPGADGTPDFAQERFIYFGDQANMPYGNYSAVQRTDYLRELIVKDAVFLLGKRFWPAEGKEPQFSKPPVKAIVIACNTATAYGLEDIRKAVAAWKIPVIVVGVVEAGARGVLESNTTGGIGVLATVGSCASGVYP
;
A
#
# COMPACT_ATOMS: atom_id res chain seq x y z
N MET A 1 16.61 7.32 38.55
CA MET A 1 16.22 8.36 37.57
C MET A 1 15.25 7.72 36.59
N LYS A 2 13.95 7.87 36.84
CA LYS A 2 12.85 7.31 36.04
C LYS A 2 12.60 8.26 34.87
N ILE A 3 12.96 7.87 33.65
CA ILE A 3 12.38 8.45 32.44
C ILE A 3 11.47 7.35 31.88
N LEU A 4 10.20 7.40 32.31
CA LEU A 4 9.14 6.56 31.78
C LEU A 4 8.80 7.04 30.36
N LEU A 5 8.79 6.10 29.42
CA LEU A 5 8.15 6.19 28.11
C LEU A 5 6.70 6.70 28.24
N PRO A 6 6.31 7.84 27.64
CA PRO A 6 4.92 8.25 27.61
C PRO A 6 4.08 7.55 26.52
N TRP A 7 4.65 6.65 25.71
CA TRP A 7 3.99 6.11 24.51
C TRP A 7 3.46 4.68 24.62
N LEU A 8 3.58 4.01 25.77
CA LEU A 8 3.13 2.62 25.95
C LEU A 8 1.64 2.48 26.33
N LEU A 9 0.86 3.55 26.25
CA LEU A 9 -0.53 3.60 26.73
C LEU A 9 -1.49 4.31 25.76
N VAL A 10 -1.27 4.19 24.45
CA VAL A 10 -2.34 4.47 23.49
C VAL A 10 -3.03 3.15 23.22
N GLY A 11 -4.29 3.03 23.68
CA GLY A 11 -5.17 1.92 23.29
C GLY A 11 -5.22 1.79 21.77
N ALA A 12 -5.55 0.61 21.25
CA ALA A 12 -5.56 0.31 19.83
C ALA A 12 -6.12 1.49 19.02
N LEU A 13 -5.24 2.18 18.27
CA LEU A 13 -5.68 3.21 17.34
C LEU A 13 -6.44 2.46 16.25
N HIS A 14 -7.72 2.75 16.10
CA HIS A 14 -8.46 2.24 14.97
C HIS A 14 -7.97 2.95 13.70
N ALA A 15 -8.15 2.32 12.54
CA ALA A 15 -7.81 2.94 11.25
C ALA A 15 -8.43 4.36 11.10
N ALA A 16 -9.60 4.60 11.67
CA ALA A 16 -10.25 5.91 11.73
C ALA A 16 -9.46 6.96 12.53
N ASP A 17 -8.81 6.55 13.63
CA ASP A 17 -8.00 7.44 14.47
C ASP A 17 -6.76 7.92 13.70
N LEU A 18 -6.19 7.07 12.83
CA LEU A 18 -5.07 7.44 11.96
C LEU A 18 -5.48 8.48 10.90
N VAL A 19 -6.71 8.41 10.38
CA VAL A 19 -7.23 9.38 9.41
C VAL A 19 -7.28 10.77 10.02
N GLU A 20 -7.85 10.89 11.22
CA GLU A 20 -7.93 12.17 11.93
C GLU A 20 -6.55 12.65 12.38
N HIS A 21 -5.70 11.74 12.89
CA HIS A 21 -4.33 12.07 13.26
C HIS A 21 -3.52 12.69 12.11
N ALA A 22 -3.62 12.14 10.90
CA ALA A 22 -2.95 12.72 9.74
C ALA A 22 -3.48 14.13 9.39
N LYS A 23 -4.78 14.38 9.54
CA LYS A 23 -5.38 15.71 9.30
C LYS A 23 -4.92 16.75 10.31
N THR A 24 -4.72 16.36 11.58
CA THR A 24 -4.25 17.29 12.63
C THR A 24 -2.74 17.55 12.55
N HIS A 25 -2.00 16.83 11.71
CA HIS A 25 -0.55 16.99 11.50
C HIS A 25 -0.24 17.23 10.00
N PRO A 26 -0.73 18.34 9.42
CA PRO A 26 -0.67 18.57 7.98
C PRO A 26 0.75 18.85 7.44
N ASP A 27 1.74 19.08 8.30
CA ASP A 27 3.13 19.30 7.88
C ASP A 27 3.90 18.00 7.60
N GLY A 28 3.29 16.84 7.87
CA GLY A 28 3.87 15.52 7.67
C GLY A 28 5.10 15.21 8.54
N LYS A 29 5.36 15.98 9.60
CA LYS A 29 6.53 15.77 10.47
C LYS A 29 6.28 14.74 11.58
N ALA A 30 5.03 14.59 12.01
CA ALA A 30 4.66 13.60 13.00
C ALA A 30 4.73 12.18 12.42
N ALA A 31 4.93 11.18 13.28
CA ALA A 31 4.79 9.78 12.86
C ALA A 31 3.38 9.54 12.32
N PHE A 32 3.26 8.72 11.27
CA PHE A 32 1.98 8.40 10.62
C PHE A 32 1.19 9.64 10.17
N SER A 33 1.87 10.64 9.62
CA SER A 33 1.26 11.82 9.00
C SER A 33 1.94 12.13 7.67
N PHE A 34 1.32 12.96 6.84
CA PHE A 34 1.85 13.40 5.55
C PHE A 34 1.32 14.80 5.20
N ASP A 35 1.98 15.45 4.25
CA ASP A 35 1.58 16.75 3.74
C ASP A 35 0.71 16.58 2.47
N ALA A 36 -0.59 16.84 2.60
CA ALA A 36 -1.57 16.71 1.52
C ALA A 36 -1.36 17.70 0.37
N THR A 37 -0.60 18.79 0.58
CA THR A 37 -0.29 19.74 -0.49
C THR A 37 0.69 19.17 -1.52
N ALA A 38 1.31 18.02 -1.24
CA ALA A 38 2.17 17.32 -2.19
C ALA A 38 1.48 16.94 -3.52
N TRP A 39 0.15 16.91 -3.55
CA TRP A 39 -0.65 16.61 -4.74
C TRP A 39 -1.47 17.81 -5.25
N SER A 40 -1.12 19.05 -4.88
CA SER A 40 -1.86 20.25 -5.31
C SER A 40 -1.59 20.68 -6.74
N ASP A 41 -0.49 20.21 -7.34
CA ASP A 41 -0.08 20.50 -8.71
C ASP A 41 -0.07 19.21 -9.53
N ASP A 42 -0.88 19.17 -10.58
CA ASP A 42 -1.08 17.97 -11.39
C ASP A 42 0.20 17.54 -12.12
N GLU A 43 1.00 18.51 -12.58
CA GLU A 43 2.22 18.22 -13.32
C GLU A 43 3.29 17.64 -12.39
N ALA A 44 3.51 18.24 -11.22
CA ALA A 44 4.38 17.69 -10.19
C ALA A 44 3.92 16.30 -9.74
N THR A 45 2.60 16.09 -9.62
CA THR A 45 2.01 14.79 -9.24
C THR A 45 2.34 13.69 -10.23
N ARG A 46 2.33 13.98 -11.55
CA ARG A 46 2.70 13.00 -12.59
C ARG A 46 4.13 12.47 -12.43
N HIS A 47 5.03 13.30 -11.90
CA HIS A 47 6.43 12.92 -11.69
C HIS A 47 6.68 12.23 -10.35
N LEU A 48 5.66 12.01 -9.50
CA LEU A 48 5.80 11.23 -8.27
C LEU A 48 5.87 9.72 -8.56
N PRO A 49 6.59 8.93 -7.75
CA PRO A 49 6.66 7.47 -7.93
C PRO A 49 5.35 6.75 -7.62
N ILE A 50 5.27 5.50 -8.05
CA ILE A 50 4.30 4.50 -7.61
C ILE A 50 4.85 3.81 -6.37
N GLY A 51 4.07 3.77 -5.29
CA GLY A 51 4.36 3.00 -4.09
C GLY A 51 3.88 1.57 -4.23
N VAL A 52 4.70 0.59 -3.88
CA VAL A 52 4.33 -0.82 -3.82
C VAL A 52 4.63 -1.30 -2.41
N PHE A 53 3.67 -1.90 -1.72
CA PHE A 53 3.97 -2.50 -0.40
C PHE A 53 3.43 -3.91 -0.21
N ASP A 54 4.16 -4.66 0.60
CA ASP A 54 3.83 -6.01 1.04
C ASP A 54 4.21 -6.17 2.52
N SER A 55 3.71 -7.24 3.14
CA SER A 55 4.16 -7.67 4.46
C SER A 55 5.64 -8.03 4.52
N GLY A 56 6.30 -8.30 3.39
CA GLY A 56 7.72 -8.64 3.37
C GLY A 56 8.34 -8.51 1.99
N ILE A 57 9.03 -9.55 1.54
CA ILE A 57 9.72 -9.59 0.23
C ILE A 57 8.89 -10.28 -0.87
N GLY A 58 7.78 -10.93 -0.53
CA GLY A 58 6.98 -11.70 -1.50
C GLY A 58 6.37 -10.81 -2.58
N GLY A 59 6.04 -9.56 -2.22
CA GLY A 59 5.55 -8.54 -3.13
C GLY A 59 6.54 -8.11 -4.21
N LEU A 60 7.82 -8.48 -4.14
CA LEU A 60 8.77 -8.24 -5.22
C LEU A 60 8.35 -8.93 -6.53
N THR A 61 7.57 -10.01 -6.46
CA THR A 61 6.98 -10.64 -7.65
C THR A 61 5.98 -9.73 -8.37
N VAL A 62 5.21 -8.94 -7.62
CA VAL A 62 4.28 -7.95 -8.19
C VAL A 62 5.06 -6.76 -8.74
N LEU A 63 6.12 -6.32 -8.06
CA LEU A 63 6.99 -5.27 -8.57
C LEU A 63 7.68 -5.69 -9.87
N GLU A 64 8.20 -6.92 -9.93
CA GLU A 64 8.79 -7.48 -11.16
C GLU A 64 7.77 -7.48 -12.30
N ALA A 65 6.55 -7.95 -12.05
CA ALA A 65 5.49 -7.91 -13.05
C ALA A 65 5.21 -6.48 -13.55
N LEU A 66 5.16 -5.48 -12.68
CA LEU A 66 4.99 -4.07 -13.08
C LEU A 66 6.17 -3.55 -13.91
N LEU A 67 7.40 -3.98 -13.59
CA LEU A 67 8.61 -3.54 -14.30
C LEU A 67 8.75 -4.16 -15.69
N THR A 68 8.16 -5.34 -15.92
CA THR A 68 8.32 -6.10 -17.17
C THR A 68 7.05 -6.20 -17.99
N LEU A 69 5.90 -5.72 -17.50
CA LEU A 69 4.64 -5.75 -18.23
C LEU A 69 4.74 -4.90 -19.50
N ASP A 70 4.39 -5.49 -20.64
CA ASP A 70 4.30 -4.85 -21.95
C ASP A 70 3.01 -5.37 -22.59
N ALA A 71 1.88 -4.83 -22.13
CA ALA A 71 0.55 -5.26 -22.52
C ALA A 71 -0.20 -4.17 -23.30
N PHE A 72 0.31 -2.94 -23.32
CA PHE A 72 -0.30 -1.81 -23.99
C PHE A 72 0.74 -1.02 -24.79
N HIS A 73 0.30 -0.47 -25.91
CA HIS A 73 1.08 0.51 -26.65
C HIS A 73 1.20 1.79 -25.83
N ASN A 74 2.41 2.20 -25.49
CA ASN A 74 2.68 3.33 -24.59
C ASN A 74 2.22 4.69 -25.15
N ASP A 75 2.11 4.81 -26.48
CA ASP A 75 1.70 6.02 -27.18
C ASP A 75 0.18 6.14 -27.38
N THR A 76 -0.48 5.04 -27.71
CA THR A 76 -1.91 4.99 -28.04
C THR A 76 -2.80 4.46 -26.92
N LEU A 77 -2.20 3.85 -25.89
CA LEU A 77 -2.87 3.17 -24.77
C LEU A 77 -3.80 2.04 -25.20
N GLN A 78 -3.63 1.53 -26.43
CA GLN A 78 -4.39 0.39 -26.92
C GLN A 78 -3.77 -0.93 -26.44
N PRO A 79 -4.57 -1.99 -26.22
CA PRO A 79 -4.03 -3.31 -25.91
C PRO A 79 -3.09 -3.82 -27.02
N GLY A 80 -1.98 -4.42 -26.62
CA GLY A 80 -0.92 -4.91 -27.51
C GLY A 80 0.45 -4.52 -27.02
N ALA A 81 1.43 -5.41 -27.16
CA ALA A 81 2.82 -5.14 -26.78
C ALA A 81 3.50 -4.26 -27.83
N ASP A 82 4.32 -3.30 -27.38
CA ASP A 82 5.11 -2.41 -28.26
C ASP A 82 6.63 -2.59 -28.13
N GLY A 83 7.07 -3.53 -27.27
CA GLY A 83 8.47 -3.81 -26.99
C GLY A 83 9.07 -2.94 -25.88
N THR A 84 8.28 -2.03 -25.28
CA THR A 84 8.67 -1.18 -24.16
C THR A 84 7.73 -1.44 -22.99
N PRO A 85 8.24 -1.73 -21.77
CA PRO A 85 7.37 -1.95 -20.63
C PRO A 85 6.40 -0.77 -20.39
N ASP A 86 5.14 -1.06 -20.09
CA ASP A 86 4.03 -0.10 -19.93
C ASP A 86 4.34 0.98 -18.87
N PHE A 87 5.18 0.63 -17.90
CA PHE A 87 5.59 1.51 -16.80
C PHE A 87 7.07 1.93 -16.91
N ALA A 88 7.67 1.91 -18.10
CA ALA A 88 9.10 2.21 -18.30
C ALA A 88 9.49 3.64 -17.86
N GLN A 89 8.55 4.60 -17.86
CA GLN A 89 8.78 5.97 -17.39
C GLN A 89 8.51 6.16 -15.89
N GLU A 90 8.05 5.11 -15.20
CA GLU A 90 7.69 5.21 -13.80
C GLU A 90 8.87 4.95 -12.86
N ARG A 91 8.81 5.61 -11.70
CA ARG A 91 9.69 5.31 -10.58
C ARG A 91 8.90 4.56 -9.52
N PHE A 92 9.55 3.62 -8.84
CA PHE A 92 8.92 2.82 -7.81
C PHE A 92 9.56 3.03 -6.45
N ILE A 93 8.74 3.03 -5.39
CA ILE A 93 9.17 2.88 -4.00
C ILE A 93 8.57 1.58 -3.49
N TYR A 94 9.41 0.60 -3.18
CA TYR A 94 8.98 -0.64 -2.54
C TYR A 94 9.10 -0.52 -1.02
N PHE A 95 8.07 -0.94 -0.30
CA PHE A 95 8.05 -1.04 1.15
C PHE A 95 7.64 -2.45 1.60
N GLY A 96 8.51 -3.12 2.35
CA GLY A 96 8.21 -4.43 2.93
C GLY A 96 8.17 -4.35 4.45
N ASP A 97 7.01 -4.61 5.06
CA ASP A 97 6.84 -4.55 6.51
C ASP A 97 7.32 -5.82 7.24
N GLN A 98 8.60 -6.14 7.07
CA GLN A 98 9.21 -7.34 7.66
C GLN A 98 9.14 -7.35 9.18
N ALA A 99 9.00 -6.19 9.84
CA ALA A 99 8.92 -6.12 11.29
C ALA A 99 7.62 -6.73 11.83
N ASN A 100 6.53 -6.72 11.04
CA ASN A 100 5.22 -7.19 11.46
C ASN A 100 4.73 -8.43 10.69
N MET A 101 5.57 -8.99 9.80
CA MET A 101 5.27 -10.22 9.06
C MET A 101 5.19 -11.46 9.99
N PRO A 102 4.44 -12.51 9.60
CA PRO A 102 3.56 -12.60 8.44
C PRO A 102 2.14 -12.12 8.73
N TYR A 103 1.56 -11.32 7.83
CA TYR A 103 0.18 -10.82 7.96
C TYR A 103 -0.87 -11.94 7.94
N GLY A 104 -0.58 -13.05 7.24
CA GLY A 104 -1.49 -14.18 7.09
C GLY A 104 -1.98 -14.82 8.39
N ASN A 105 -1.31 -14.59 9.53
CA ASN A 105 -1.63 -15.23 10.81
C ASN A 105 -2.50 -14.38 11.73
N TYR A 106 -2.69 -13.09 11.45
CA TYR A 106 -3.34 -12.15 12.38
C TYR A 106 -4.81 -12.49 12.64
N SER A 107 -5.54 -13.01 11.63
CA SER A 107 -6.93 -13.42 11.81
C SER A 107 -7.07 -14.61 12.77
N ALA A 108 -6.15 -15.58 12.69
CA ALA A 108 -6.16 -16.77 13.53
C ALA A 108 -5.92 -16.45 15.01
N VAL A 109 -5.25 -15.33 15.30
CA VAL A 109 -5.00 -14.85 16.67
C VAL A 109 -5.90 -13.67 17.07
N GLN A 110 -6.98 -13.43 16.32
CA GLN A 110 -7.98 -12.38 16.60
C GLN A 110 -7.39 -10.97 16.71
N ARG A 111 -6.40 -10.65 15.86
CA ARG A 111 -5.74 -9.34 15.79
C ARG A 111 -5.99 -8.63 14.45
N THR A 112 -7.16 -8.83 13.86
CA THR A 112 -7.51 -8.22 12.57
C THR A 112 -7.52 -6.69 12.62
N ASP A 113 -7.98 -6.09 13.72
CA ASP A 113 -8.03 -4.62 13.84
C ASP A 113 -6.62 -4.03 13.87
N TYR A 114 -5.70 -4.68 14.58
CA TYR A 114 -4.31 -4.31 14.59
C TYR A 114 -3.65 -4.50 13.23
N LEU A 115 -3.97 -5.58 12.49
CA LEU A 115 -3.52 -5.75 11.11
C LEU A 115 -4.00 -4.59 10.22
N ARG A 116 -5.28 -4.19 10.32
CA ARG A 116 -5.84 -3.07 9.54
C ARG A 116 -5.13 -1.76 9.86
N GLU A 117 -4.83 -1.53 11.15
CA GLU A 117 -4.04 -0.38 11.59
C GLU A 117 -2.64 -0.36 10.93
N LEU A 118 -1.93 -1.48 10.94
CA LEU A 118 -0.62 -1.62 10.29
C LEU A 118 -0.71 -1.32 8.80
N ILE A 119 -1.67 -1.90 8.10
CA ILE A 119 -1.85 -1.69 6.65
C ILE A 119 -2.08 -0.21 6.30
N VAL A 120 -2.87 0.51 7.10
CA VAL A 120 -3.07 1.96 6.91
C VAL A 120 -1.79 2.74 7.23
N LYS A 121 -1.02 2.34 8.25
CA LYS A 121 0.28 2.95 8.55
C LYS A 121 1.29 2.77 7.42
N ASP A 122 1.30 1.61 6.76
CA ASP A 122 2.16 1.31 5.61
C ASP A 122 1.82 2.23 4.43
N ALA A 123 0.53 2.44 4.16
CA ALA A 123 0.07 3.39 3.15
C ALA A 123 0.48 4.82 3.50
N VAL A 124 0.28 5.24 4.74
CA VAL A 124 0.68 6.58 5.22
C VAL A 124 2.20 6.78 5.13
N PHE A 125 3.00 5.75 5.37
CA PHE A 125 4.45 5.82 5.16
C PHE A 125 4.79 6.11 3.70
N LEU A 126 4.12 5.46 2.74
CA LEU A 126 4.31 5.73 1.31
C LEU A 126 3.86 7.15 0.92
N LEU A 127 2.75 7.63 1.49
CA LEU A 127 2.24 8.99 1.30
C LEU A 127 3.13 10.06 1.93
N GLY A 128 3.85 9.75 3.01
CA GLY A 128 4.71 10.69 3.71
C GLY A 128 6.11 10.79 3.12
N LYS A 129 6.82 11.88 3.46
CA LYS A 129 8.26 12.03 3.16
C LYS A 129 9.16 11.43 4.24
N ARG A 130 8.60 11.23 5.42
CA ARG A 130 9.31 10.82 6.64
C ARG A 130 9.72 9.35 6.57
N PHE A 131 11.00 9.06 6.77
CA PHE A 131 11.52 7.70 6.94
C PHE A 131 12.70 7.66 7.91
N TRP A 132 13.06 6.47 8.38
CA TRP A 132 14.22 6.26 9.24
C TRP A 132 15.32 5.53 8.46
N PRO A 133 16.53 6.10 8.33
CA PRO A 133 17.64 5.38 7.72
C PRO A 133 18.13 4.29 8.70
N ALA A 134 18.67 3.19 8.16
CA ALA A 134 19.02 2.00 8.94
C ALA A 134 19.91 2.29 10.16
N GLU A 135 20.84 3.24 10.03
CA GLU A 135 21.79 3.62 11.09
C GLU A 135 21.52 5.01 11.69
N GLY A 136 20.36 5.61 11.42
CA GLY A 136 20.02 6.96 11.91
C GLY A 136 19.47 7.01 13.32
N LYS A 137 19.63 8.17 13.96
CA LYS A 137 18.97 8.52 15.24
C LYS A 137 17.82 9.50 15.07
N GLU A 138 17.66 10.05 13.86
CA GLU A 138 16.66 11.05 13.53
C GLU A 138 15.98 10.68 12.20
N PRO A 139 14.71 11.05 12.00
CA PRO A 139 14.03 10.80 10.74
C PRO A 139 14.58 11.70 9.63
N GLN A 140 14.55 11.19 8.41
CA GLN A 140 14.81 11.95 7.20
C GLN A 140 13.51 12.20 6.42
N PHE A 141 13.53 13.22 5.57
CA PHE A 141 12.36 13.70 4.82
C PHE A 141 12.64 13.82 3.30
N SER A 142 13.68 13.13 2.82
CA SER A 142 14.11 13.17 1.42
C SER A 142 13.37 12.19 0.51
N LYS A 143 12.62 11.23 1.07
CA LYS A 143 11.78 10.32 0.28
C LYS A 143 10.60 11.12 -0.30
N PRO A 144 10.28 11.01 -1.60
CA PRO A 144 9.09 11.64 -2.15
C PRO A 144 7.82 10.89 -1.71
N PRO A 145 6.66 11.58 -1.68
CA PRO A 145 5.36 10.93 -1.61
C PRO A 145 5.05 10.18 -2.93
N VAL A 146 4.00 9.36 -2.95
CA VAL A 146 3.62 8.54 -4.12
C VAL A 146 2.34 9.05 -4.79
N LYS A 147 2.20 8.87 -6.11
CA LYS A 147 0.95 9.18 -6.85
C LYS A 147 -0.05 8.03 -6.88
N ALA A 148 0.44 6.80 -6.68
CA ALA A 148 -0.38 5.61 -6.63
C ALA A 148 0.20 4.62 -5.61
N ILE A 149 -0.64 3.75 -5.07
CA ILE A 149 -0.29 2.68 -4.14
C ILE A 149 -0.77 1.35 -4.71
N VAL A 150 0.14 0.39 -4.82
CA VAL A 150 -0.13 -1.01 -5.12
C VAL A 150 0.06 -1.83 -3.85
N ILE A 151 -1.01 -2.46 -3.37
CA ILE A 151 -0.96 -3.42 -2.27
C ILE A 151 -0.58 -4.77 -2.87
N ALA A 152 0.70 -5.13 -2.83
CA ALA A 152 1.22 -6.37 -3.39
C ALA A 152 0.91 -7.61 -2.52
N CYS A 153 0.53 -7.42 -1.27
CA CYS A 153 0.14 -8.51 -0.37
C CYS A 153 -1.34 -8.89 -0.54
N ASN A 154 -1.62 -10.18 -0.80
CA ASN A 154 -2.99 -10.70 -0.82
C ASN A 154 -3.70 -10.50 0.53
N THR A 155 -3.02 -10.72 1.65
CA THR A 155 -3.62 -10.55 2.98
C THR A 155 -3.82 -9.07 3.31
N ALA A 156 -2.88 -8.18 2.98
CA ALA A 156 -3.11 -6.75 3.19
C ALA A 156 -4.26 -6.22 2.31
N THR A 157 -4.34 -6.69 1.06
CA THR A 157 -5.46 -6.35 0.17
C THR A 157 -6.79 -6.77 0.79
N ALA A 158 -6.87 -8.02 1.29
CA ALA A 158 -8.08 -8.59 1.88
C ALA A 158 -8.64 -7.80 3.07
N TYR A 159 -7.76 -7.28 3.93
CA TYR A 159 -8.19 -6.61 5.17
C TYR A 159 -8.17 -5.08 5.08
N GLY A 160 -7.33 -4.48 4.22
CA GLY A 160 -7.03 -3.06 4.28
C GLY A 160 -7.28 -2.23 3.01
N LEU A 161 -7.54 -2.83 1.84
CA LEU A 161 -7.74 -2.07 0.59
C LEU A 161 -8.85 -1.01 0.75
N GLU A 162 -10.00 -1.41 1.27
CA GLU A 162 -11.14 -0.52 1.47
C GLU A 162 -10.91 0.53 2.56
N ASP A 163 -10.09 0.23 3.56
CA ASP A 163 -9.73 1.21 4.59
C ASP A 163 -8.84 2.31 4.02
N ILE A 164 -7.85 1.94 3.20
CA ILE A 164 -6.98 2.92 2.54
C ILE A 164 -7.78 3.75 1.54
N ARG A 165 -8.66 3.14 0.74
CA ARG A 165 -9.54 3.87 -0.20
C ARG A 165 -10.43 4.89 0.53
N LYS A 166 -11.05 4.50 1.65
CA LYS A 166 -11.84 5.41 2.50
C LYS A 166 -10.99 6.52 3.09
N ALA A 167 -9.78 6.21 3.57
CA ALA A 167 -8.85 7.18 4.13
C ALA A 167 -8.42 8.22 3.07
N VAL A 168 -8.01 7.77 1.88
CA VAL A 168 -7.67 8.63 0.73
C VAL A 168 -8.83 9.57 0.37
N ALA A 169 -10.05 9.03 0.28
CA ALA A 169 -11.25 9.85 0.03
C ALA A 169 -11.49 10.89 1.15
N ALA A 170 -11.30 10.51 2.41
CA ALA A 170 -11.44 11.40 3.56
C ALA A 170 -10.36 12.50 3.61
N TRP A 171 -9.14 12.21 3.13
CA TRP A 171 -8.05 13.18 2.99
C TRP A 171 -8.16 14.03 1.73
N LYS A 172 -9.03 13.67 0.78
CA LYS A 172 -9.25 14.37 -0.50
C LYS A 172 -8.00 14.50 -1.35
N ILE A 173 -7.18 13.45 -1.39
CA ILE A 173 -5.98 13.37 -2.24
C ILE A 173 -6.25 12.48 -3.47
N PRO A 174 -5.63 12.76 -4.64
CA PRO A 174 -5.92 12.04 -5.88
C PRO A 174 -5.12 10.72 -6.01
N VAL A 175 -4.77 10.09 -4.89
CA VAL A 175 -3.92 8.87 -4.91
C VAL A 175 -4.74 7.65 -5.27
N ILE A 176 -4.33 6.93 -6.30
CA ILE A 176 -4.99 5.69 -6.74
C ILE A 176 -4.49 4.53 -5.88
N VAL A 177 -5.41 3.65 -5.45
CA VAL A 177 -5.06 2.47 -4.64
C VAL A 177 -5.58 1.20 -5.31
N VAL A 178 -4.66 0.30 -5.63
CA VAL A 178 -4.91 -0.98 -6.32
C VAL A 178 -4.46 -2.13 -5.44
N GLY A 179 -5.27 -3.19 -5.36
CA GLY A 179 -4.94 -4.43 -4.64
C GLY A 179 -4.86 -5.63 -5.58
N VAL A 180 -4.06 -6.62 -5.19
CA VAL A 180 -3.79 -7.82 -6.01
C VAL A 180 -4.94 -8.82 -6.08
N VAL A 181 -5.88 -8.80 -5.13
CA VAL A 181 -7.05 -9.70 -5.11
C VAL A 181 -7.97 -9.43 -6.29
N GLU A 182 -8.42 -8.18 -6.45
CA GLU A 182 -9.30 -7.76 -7.55
C GLU A 182 -8.61 -8.00 -8.91
N ALA A 183 -7.31 -7.70 -9.00
CA ALA A 183 -6.52 -7.92 -10.21
C ALA A 183 -6.45 -9.39 -10.60
N GLY A 184 -6.17 -10.29 -9.64
CA GLY A 184 -6.13 -11.73 -9.87
C GLY A 184 -7.49 -12.31 -10.28
N ALA A 185 -8.56 -11.91 -9.58
CA ALA A 185 -9.91 -12.34 -9.91
C ALA A 185 -10.34 -11.92 -11.32
N ARG A 186 -10.06 -10.66 -11.71
CA ARG A 186 -10.34 -10.16 -13.06
C ARG A 186 -9.53 -10.91 -14.13
N GLY A 187 -8.24 -11.17 -13.90
CA GLY A 187 -7.41 -11.91 -14.85
C GLY A 187 -7.95 -13.32 -15.15
N VAL A 188 -8.51 -14.00 -14.14
CA VAL A 188 -9.18 -15.30 -14.35
C VAL A 188 -10.43 -15.15 -15.22
N LEU A 189 -11.26 -14.13 -14.98
CA LEU A 189 -12.45 -13.88 -15.81
C LEU A 189 -12.08 -13.58 -17.27
N GLU A 190 -11.03 -12.80 -17.50
CA GLU A 190 -10.55 -12.43 -18.84
C GLU A 190 -9.97 -13.63 -19.61
N SER A 191 -9.46 -14.65 -18.90
CA SER A 191 -8.93 -15.88 -19.51
C SER A 191 -10.01 -16.80 -20.13
N ASN A 192 -11.31 -16.50 -19.92
CA ASN A 192 -12.43 -17.34 -20.37
C ASN A 192 -12.33 -18.82 -19.92
N THR A 193 -11.71 -19.08 -18.78
CA THR A 193 -11.57 -20.44 -18.24
C THR A 193 -12.93 -20.99 -17.79
N THR A 194 -13.22 -22.25 -18.13
CA THR A 194 -14.44 -22.95 -17.68
C THR A 194 -14.10 -23.98 -16.60
N GLY A 195 -14.99 -24.17 -15.62
CA GLY A 195 -14.82 -25.13 -14.52
C GLY A 195 -14.66 -24.48 -13.15
N GLY A 196 -14.23 -25.27 -12.16
CA GLY A 196 -14.00 -24.79 -10.80
C GLY A 196 -12.67 -24.04 -10.69
N ILE A 197 -12.67 -22.90 -9.97
CA ILE A 197 -11.48 -22.11 -9.70
C ILE A 197 -11.02 -22.41 -8.26
N GLY A 198 -9.78 -22.90 -8.12
CA GLY A 198 -9.14 -23.09 -6.83
C GLY A 198 -8.23 -21.91 -6.50
N VAL A 199 -8.39 -21.31 -5.33
CA VAL A 199 -7.51 -20.24 -4.83
C VAL A 199 -6.67 -20.75 -3.67
N LEU A 200 -5.35 -20.77 -3.84
CA LEU A 200 -4.40 -21.08 -2.78
C LEU A 200 -3.92 -19.78 -2.14
N ALA A 201 -4.19 -19.60 -0.85
CA ALA A 201 -3.85 -18.38 -0.13
C ALA A 201 -3.50 -18.65 1.35
N THR A 202 -3.03 -17.63 2.04
CA THR A 202 -2.80 -17.70 3.49
C THR A 202 -4.11 -17.91 4.25
N VAL A 203 -4.02 -18.41 5.49
CA VAL A 203 -5.19 -18.56 6.37
C VAL A 203 -5.97 -17.25 6.51
N GLY A 204 -5.26 -16.13 6.67
CA GLY A 204 -5.86 -14.79 6.70
C GLY A 204 -6.67 -14.46 5.45
N SER A 205 -6.08 -14.66 4.27
CA SER A 205 -6.76 -14.39 3.00
C SER A 205 -7.97 -15.33 2.80
N CYS A 206 -7.87 -16.63 3.10
CA CYS A 206 -9.01 -17.54 3.02
C CYS A 206 -10.13 -17.16 4.00
N ALA A 207 -9.80 -16.87 5.26
CA ALA A 207 -10.77 -16.53 6.29
C ALA A 207 -11.51 -15.21 6.02
N SER A 208 -10.93 -14.31 5.22
CA SER A 208 -11.54 -13.03 4.88
C SER A 208 -12.73 -13.14 3.92
N GLY A 209 -12.82 -14.24 3.14
CA GLY A 209 -13.82 -14.37 2.06
C GLY A 209 -13.64 -13.35 0.93
N VAL A 210 -12.45 -12.77 0.76
CA VAL A 210 -12.21 -11.69 -0.21
C VAL A 210 -12.27 -12.16 -1.67
N TYR A 211 -11.93 -13.42 -1.94
CA TYR A 211 -12.11 -14.00 -3.26
C TYR A 211 -13.55 -14.53 -3.40
N PRO A 212 -14.24 -14.22 -4.51
CA PRO A 212 -15.62 -14.63 -4.76
C PRO A 212 -15.78 -16.13 -4.98
#